data_AF-A0A074X260-F1
#
_entry.id   AF-A0A074X260-F1
#
_cell.length_a   1.000
_cell.length_b   1.000
_cell.length_c   1.000
_cell.angle_alpha   90.00
_cell.angle_beta   90.00
_cell.angle_gamma   90.00
#
_symmetry.space_group_name_H-M   'P 1'
#
loop_
_entity.id
_entity.type
_entity.pdbx_description
1 polymer ?
#
loop_
_entity_poly.entity_id
_entity_poly.type
_entity_poly.pdbx_seq_one_letter_code
_entity_poly.pdbx_strand_id
1 'polypeptide(L)'
;MPGDDDLIEAAKSTAVDYYDLLGITFENSSESDIRRAYRRTALKYHPDKNADKPDIVEKFHLLQIANDVLSSPEYKAIYDNARRAKQEKEERHQAFEGRRRQMKEDLENRENASLKRKHQEDEEGDKLQREIQRLAADGKRRRLERQAQLNRERLEEEERLDRERNGYQSPQTQPTQGATGVADIDRSIKVVWPKEGDGAAIDKERLTTIFTAFGKIQDVAMLKEKKKRLGESTSKSLVATALIVYESVVGAHAAVSDFNKKRQSEPDFKPLDSVYWASNKEPELLQRPSTPTSTSPSTEMPKSASRPMHEIPGLNSPITPLKEAGGLRKVPSFASFSSAKNSPVAPSVSSPSLEELTMIRLKNAEKRRIEEQIRKQEAEDED
;
A
#
# COMPACT_ATOMS: atom_id res chain seq x y z
N MET A 1 -26.26 -69.23 36.88
CA MET A 1 -24.87 -68.77 36.76
C MET A 1 -24.77 -67.92 35.50
N PRO A 2 -23.82 -66.97 35.42
CA PRO A 2 -23.38 -66.43 34.13
C PRO A 2 -22.93 -67.57 33.20
N GLY A 3 -23.00 -67.35 31.89
CA GLY A 3 -22.42 -68.24 30.89
C GLY A 3 -20.90 -68.08 30.79
N ASP A 4 -20.25 -69.01 30.10
CA ASP A 4 -18.79 -68.95 29.88
C ASP A 4 -18.38 -67.71 29.07
N ASP A 5 -19.20 -67.30 28.08
CA ASP A 5 -19.01 -66.05 27.34
C ASP A 5 -19.12 -64.81 28.25
N ASP A 6 -20.08 -64.78 29.18
CA ASP A 6 -20.25 -63.69 30.15
C ASP A 6 -19.02 -63.57 31.08
N LEU A 7 -18.46 -64.71 31.51
CA LEU A 7 -17.24 -64.77 32.33
C LEU A 7 -16.00 -64.30 31.54
N ILE A 8 -15.94 -64.62 30.25
CA ILE A 8 -14.90 -64.15 29.33
C ILE A 8 -15.02 -62.64 29.09
N GLU A 9 -16.24 -62.07 28.97
CA GLU A 9 -16.44 -60.63 28.89
C GLU A 9 -16.10 -59.94 30.22
N ALA A 10 -16.56 -60.47 31.35
CA ALA A 10 -16.22 -59.98 32.68
C ALA A 10 -14.69 -59.97 32.92
N ALA A 11 -13.98 -61.01 32.52
CA ALA A 11 -12.52 -61.09 32.58
C ALA A 11 -11.81 -60.07 31.65
N LYS A 12 -12.40 -59.71 30.51
CA LYS A 12 -11.89 -58.62 29.65
C LYS A 12 -12.25 -57.23 30.21
N SER A 13 -13.34 -57.15 30.97
CA SER A 13 -13.79 -55.92 31.62
C SER A 13 -12.82 -55.54 32.74
N THR A 14 -12.28 -54.32 32.66
CA THR A 14 -11.31 -53.78 33.63
C THR A 14 -11.84 -52.53 34.31
N ALA A 15 -13.16 -52.48 34.50
CA ALA A 15 -13.86 -51.38 35.17
C ALA A 15 -13.69 -51.42 36.71
N VAL A 16 -13.57 -52.62 37.28
CA VAL A 16 -13.35 -52.88 38.71
C VAL A 16 -12.14 -53.82 38.86
N ASP A 17 -11.33 -53.63 39.89
CA ASP A 17 -10.26 -54.58 40.22
C ASP A 17 -10.81 -55.70 41.13
N TYR A 18 -10.81 -56.94 40.63
CA TYR A 18 -11.34 -58.10 41.34
C TYR A 18 -10.45 -58.53 42.52
N TYR A 19 -9.14 -58.22 42.48
CA TYR A 19 -8.23 -58.47 43.60
C TYR A 19 -8.51 -57.49 44.76
N ASP A 20 -8.69 -56.20 44.44
CA ASP A 20 -9.04 -55.18 45.43
C ASP A 20 -10.43 -55.43 46.02
N LEU A 21 -11.40 -55.88 45.21
CA LEU A 21 -12.77 -56.22 45.65
C LEU A 21 -12.78 -57.38 46.67
N LEU A 22 -11.90 -58.37 46.49
CA LEU A 22 -11.68 -59.47 47.45
C LEU A 22 -10.79 -59.06 48.65
N GLY A 23 -10.06 -57.95 48.54
CA GLY A 23 -9.11 -57.48 49.54
C GLY A 23 -7.88 -58.39 49.66
N ILE A 24 -7.26 -58.69 48.51
CA ILE A 24 -6.01 -59.46 48.35
C ILE A 24 -5.07 -58.76 47.36
N THR A 25 -3.75 -58.93 47.51
CA THR A 25 -2.80 -58.39 46.52
C THR A 25 -2.65 -59.35 45.34
N PHE A 26 -2.48 -58.78 44.14
CA PHE A 26 -2.21 -59.51 42.89
C PHE A 26 -1.10 -60.56 43.04
N GLU A 27 0.00 -60.17 43.68
CA GLU A 27 1.22 -60.97 43.86
C GLU A 27 1.04 -62.21 44.75
N ASN A 28 0.10 -62.18 45.70
CA ASN A 28 -0.16 -63.26 46.66
C ASN A 28 -1.46 -64.03 46.35
N SER A 29 -1.88 -64.06 45.08
CA SER A 29 -3.19 -64.56 44.64
C SER A 29 -3.26 -66.08 44.41
N SER A 30 -2.92 -66.87 45.45
CA SER A 30 -3.17 -68.32 45.48
C SER A 30 -4.67 -68.63 45.39
N GLU A 31 -5.05 -69.72 44.71
CA GLU A 31 -6.45 -70.21 44.65
C GLU A 31 -7.03 -70.44 46.06
N SER A 32 -6.21 -70.96 46.98
CA SER A 32 -6.61 -71.18 48.38
C SER A 32 -6.91 -69.89 49.12
N ASP A 33 -6.25 -68.79 48.78
CA ASP A 33 -6.43 -67.48 49.42
C ASP A 33 -7.48 -66.63 48.71
N ILE A 34 -7.66 -66.76 47.39
CA ILE A 34 -8.84 -66.27 46.65
C ILE A 34 -10.11 -66.88 47.27
N ARG A 35 -10.17 -68.21 47.42
CA ARG A 35 -11.32 -68.91 48.03
C ARG A 35 -11.49 -68.59 49.52
N ARG A 36 -10.43 -68.25 50.25
CA ARG A 36 -10.49 -67.77 51.64
C ARG A 36 -11.05 -66.33 51.70
N ALA A 37 -10.56 -65.44 50.84
CA ALA A 37 -10.97 -64.05 50.75
C ALA A 37 -12.43 -63.93 50.33
N TYR A 38 -12.86 -64.69 49.32
CA TYR A 38 -14.26 -64.73 48.89
C TYR A 38 -15.20 -65.15 50.01
N ARG A 39 -14.90 -66.22 50.77
CA ARG A 39 -15.74 -66.58 51.95
C ARG A 39 -15.83 -65.45 52.99
N ARG A 40 -14.73 -64.72 53.21
CA ARG A 40 -14.67 -63.59 54.16
C ARG A 40 -15.48 -62.38 53.67
N THR A 41 -15.43 -62.04 52.38
CA THR A 41 -16.17 -60.90 51.81
C THR A 41 -17.64 -61.26 51.55
N ALA A 42 -17.95 -62.47 51.06
CA ALA A 42 -19.30 -62.96 50.89
C ALA A 42 -20.07 -62.99 52.22
N LEU A 43 -19.45 -63.41 53.34
CA LEU A 43 -20.08 -63.36 54.66
C LEU A 43 -20.35 -61.92 55.16
N LYS A 44 -19.56 -60.93 54.73
CA LYS A 44 -19.74 -59.51 55.08
C LYS A 44 -20.88 -58.87 54.28
N TYR A 45 -20.96 -59.19 52.99
CA TYR A 45 -21.91 -58.59 52.04
C TYR A 45 -23.10 -59.50 51.70
N HIS A 46 -23.33 -60.56 52.49
CA HIS A 46 -24.37 -61.56 52.22
C HIS A 46 -25.77 -60.92 52.17
N PRO A 47 -26.61 -61.21 51.16
CA PRO A 47 -27.90 -60.55 50.99
C PRO A 47 -28.85 -60.77 52.16
N ASP A 48 -28.90 -61.99 52.73
CA ASP A 48 -29.70 -62.35 53.92
C ASP A 48 -29.51 -61.39 55.12
N LYS A 49 -28.29 -60.82 55.27
CA LYS A 49 -27.94 -59.91 56.37
C LYS A 49 -27.97 -58.43 55.99
N ASN A 50 -28.24 -58.11 54.72
CA ASN A 50 -28.09 -56.78 54.13
C ASN A 50 -29.22 -56.44 53.14
N ALA A 51 -30.37 -57.13 53.21
CA ALA A 51 -31.45 -57.07 52.21
C ALA A 51 -31.97 -55.64 51.95
N ASP A 52 -31.91 -54.77 52.95
CA ASP A 52 -32.36 -53.37 52.87
C ASP A 52 -31.43 -52.45 52.04
N LYS A 53 -30.33 -52.96 51.46
CA LYS A 53 -29.27 -52.16 50.83
C LYS A 53 -28.92 -52.65 49.42
N PRO A 54 -29.46 -52.06 48.34
CA PRO A 54 -29.22 -52.51 46.96
C PRO A 54 -27.72 -52.47 46.60
N ASP A 55 -26.99 -51.43 47.02
CA ASP A 55 -25.53 -51.30 46.90
C ASP A 55 -24.74 -52.53 47.35
N ILE A 56 -25.25 -53.28 48.32
CA ILE A 56 -24.59 -54.47 48.87
C ILE A 56 -24.93 -55.70 48.05
N VAL A 57 -26.15 -55.79 47.51
CA VAL A 57 -26.57 -56.85 46.57
C VAL A 57 -25.76 -56.76 45.27
N GLU A 58 -25.56 -55.56 44.73
CA GLU A 58 -24.71 -55.33 43.55
C GLU A 58 -23.24 -55.71 43.82
N LYS A 59 -22.68 -55.30 44.97
CA LYS A 59 -21.31 -55.66 45.37
C LYS A 59 -21.16 -57.16 45.64
N PHE A 60 -22.20 -57.83 46.13
CA PHE A 60 -22.22 -59.29 46.29
C PHE A 60 -22.24 -60.00 44.93
N HIS A 61 -22.99 -59.50 43.95
CA HIS A 61 -23.00 -60.03 42.59
C HIS A 61 -21.62 -59.85 41.90
N LEU A 62 -21.01 -58.66 42.02
CA LEU A 62 -19.65 -58.42 41.54
C LEU A 62 -18.60 -59.30 42.25
N LEU A 63 -18.78 -59.58 43.54
CA LEU A 63 -17.92 -60.50 44.30
C LEU A 63 -18.04 -61.95 43.84
N GLN A 64 -19.23 -62.39 43.43
CA GLN A 64 -19.43 -63.71 42.84
C GLN A 64 -18.73 -63.80 41.47
N ILE A 65 -18.95 -62.82 40.59
CA ILE A 65 -18.27 -62.73 39.28
C ILE A 65 -16.74 -62.72 39.46
N ALA A 66 -16.23 -61.92 40.42
CA ALA A 66 -14.81 -61.87 40.77
C ALA A 66 -14.25 -63.23 41.22
N ASN A 67 -15.00 -63.99 42.03
CA ASN A 67 -14.63 -65.34 42.43
C ASN A 67 -14.63 -66.30 41.23
N ASP A 68 -15.65 -66.25 40.39
CA ASP A 68 -15.84 -67.20 39.29
C ASP A 68 -14.80 -66.98 38.17
N VAL A 69 -14.43 -65.72 37.89
CA VAL A 69 -13.30 -65.35 37.02
C VAL A 69 -11.95 -65.76 37.64
N LEU A 70 -11.70 -65.44 38.91
CA LEU A 70 -10.37 -65.68 39.52
C LEU A 70 -10.13 -67.13 40.00
N SER A 71 -11.19 -67.94 40.16
CA SER A 71 -11.07 -69.36 40.54
C SER A 71 -10.89 -70.29 39.33
N SER A 72 -11.08 -69.82 38.09
CA SER A 72 -10.73 -70.54 36.87
C SER A 72 -9.35 -70.10 36.37
N PRO A 73 -8.39 -71.01 36.10
CA PRO A 73 -7.07 -70.62 35.63
C PRO A 73 -7.11 -69.95 34.24
N GLU A 74 -8.10 -70.29 33.41
CA GLU A 74 -8.29 -69.72 32.07
C GLU A 74 -8.82 -68.28 32.14
N TYR A 75 -9.91 -68.06 32.87
CA TYR A 75 -10.50 -66.72 33.03
C TYR A 75 -9.58 -65.80 33.85
N LYS A 76 -8.86 -66.32 34.84
CA LYS A 76 -7.80 -65.58 35.55
C LYS A 76 -6.69 -65.13 34.59
N ALA A 77 -6.22 -66.00 33.70
CA ALA A 77 -5.18 -65.63 32.72
C ALA A 77 -5.65 -64.55 31.72
N ILE A 78 -6.92 -64.59 31.30
CA ILE A 78 -7.53 -63.53 30.48
C ILE A 78 -7.59 -62.21 31.26
N TYR A 79 -8.03 -62.25 32.52
CA TYR A 79 -8.12 -61.07 33.39
C TYR A 79 -6.76 -60.43 33.70
N ASP A 80 -5.77 -61.23 34.08
CA ASP A 80 -4.42 -60.75 34.41
C ASP A 80 -3.74 -60.11 33.18
N ASN A 81 -4.01 -60.64 31.99
CA ASN A 81 -3.55 -60.07 30.72
C ASN A 81 -4.27 -58.74 30.41
N ALA A 82 -5.61 -58.69 30.50
CA ALA A 82 -6.38 -57.47 30.27
C ALA A 82 -5.99 -56.34 31.25
N ARG A 83 -5.76 -56.69 32.53
CA ARG A 83 -5.26 -55.78 33.58
C ARG A 83 -3.89 -55.21 33.24
N ARG A 84 -2.93 -56.05 32.82
CA ARG A 84 -1.59 -55.60 32.39
C ARG A 84 -1.65 -54.72 31.14
N ALA A 85 -2.44 -55.12 30.13
CA ALA A 85 -2.59 -54.36 28.89
C ALA A 85 -3.23 -52.98 29.13
N LYS A 86 -4.13 -52.84 30.12
CA LYS A 86 -4.65 -51.54 30.56
C LYS A 86 -3.54 -50.69 31.19
N GLN A 87 -2.73 -51.25 32.09
CA GLN A 87 -1.63 -50.55 32.75
C GLN A 87 -0.58 -50.07 31.74
N GLU A 88 -0.11 -50.94 30.85
CA GLU A 88 0.84 -50.58 29.79
C GLU A 88 0.28 -49.49 28.86
N LYS A 89 -1.00 -49.58 28.48
CA LYS A 89 -1.66 -48.54 27.66
C LYS A 89 -1.72 -47.19 28.37
N GLU A 90 -2.00 -47.18 29.67
CA GLU A 90 -2.09 -45.98 30.51
C GLU A 90 -0.70 -45.34 30.69
N GLU A 91 0.31 -46.12 31.08
CA GLU A 91 1.71 -45.67 31.17
C GLU A 91 2.21 -45.10 29.83
N ARG A 92 1.91 -45.79 28.73
CA ARG A 92 2.23 -45.36 27.37
C ARG A 92 1.51 -44.06 27.01
N HIS A 93 0.26 -43.87 27.45
CA HIS A 93 -0.47 -42.62 27.24
C HIS A 93 0.22 -41.48 27.98
N GLN A 94 0.44 -41.61 29.30
CA GLN A 94 1.07 -40.60 30.14
C GLN A 94 2.49 -40.23 29.65
N ALA A 95 3.29 -41.22 29.24
CA ALA A 95 4.63 -41.01 28.68
C ALA A 95 4.64 -40.18 27.37
N PHE A 96 3.62 -40.33 26.52
CA PHE A 96 3.48 -39.51 25.31
C PHE A 96 2.71 -38.20 25.55
N GLU A 97 1.83 -38.13 26.54
CA GLU A 97 1.11 -36.91 26.92
C GLU A 97 2.04 -35.79 27.35
N GLY A 98 3.08 -36.07 28.15
CA GLY A 98 4.06 -35.06 28.56
C GLY A 98 4.71 -34.35 27.35
N ARG A 99 5.17 -35.12 26.37
CA ARG A 99 5.76 -34.57 25.13
C ARG A 99 4.71 -33.90 24.24
N ARG A 100 3.51 -34.48 24.10
CA ARG A 100 2.40 -33.93 23.32
C ARG A 100 1.93 -32.58 23.88
N ARG A 101 1.88 -32.45 25.20
CA ARG A 101 1.55 -31.21 25.92
C ARG A 101 2.61 -30.15 25.68
N GLN A 102 3.89 -30.47 25.86
CA GLN A 102 4.99 -29.53 25.57
C GLN A 102 4.98 -29.03 24.11
N MET A 103 4.77 -29.92 23.13
CA MET A 103 4.66 -29.53 21.72
C MET A 103 3.42 -28.67 21.45
N LYS A 104 2.29 -28.92 22.10
CA LYS A 104 1.09 -28.06 22.00
C LYS A 104 1.34 -26.69 22.61
N GLU A 105 1.98 -26.64 23.77
CA GLU A 105 2.23 -25.43 24.55
C GLU A 105 3.25 -24.50 23.85
N ASP A 106 4.28 -25.05 23.19
CA ASP A 106 5.16 -24.25 22.31
C ASP A 106 4.39 -23.66 21.12
N LEU A 107 3.50 -24.44 20.50
CA LEU A 107 2.68 -24.02 19.36
C LEU A 107 1.71 -22.89 19.76
N GLU A 108 0.95 -23.07 20.85
CA GLU A 108 0.01 -22.05 21.37
C GLU A 108 0.75 -20.77 21.81
N ASN A 109 1.93 -20.89 22.43
CA ASN A 109 2.76 -19.73 22.76
C ASN A 109 3.26 -18.99 21.51
N ARG A 110 3.66 -19.72 20.47
CA ARG A 110 4.16 -19.15 19.20
C ARG A 110 3.04 -18.46 18.41
N GLU A 111 1.84 -19.02 18.42
CA GLU A 111 0.64 -18.38 17.85
C GLU A 111 0.24 -17.13 18.63
N ASN A 112 0.16 -17.19 19.97
CA ASN A 112 -0.11 -16.01 20.81
C ASN A 112 0.94 -14.90 20.62
N ALA A 113 2.23 -15.25 20.49
CA ALA A 113 3.29 -14.28 20.21
C ALA A 113 3.19 -13.65 18.81
N SER A 114 2.49 -14.29 17.86
CA SER A 114 2.15 -13.71 16.56
C SER A 114 0.94 -12.78 16.69
N LEU A 115 -0.16 -13.27 17.26
CA LEU A 115 -1.41 -12.53 17.47
C LEU A 115 -1.20 -11.25 18.29
N LYS A 116 -0.41 -11.32 19.37
CA LYS A 116 -0.09 -10.17 20.21
C LYS A 116 0.68 -9.08 19.47
N ARG A 117 1.65 -9.44 18.62
CA ARG A 117 2.39 -8.47 17.79
C ARG A 117 1.47 -7.81 16.78
N LYS A 118 0.61 -8.58 16.11
CA LYS A 118 -0.40 -8.02 15.20
C LYS A 118 -1.33 -7.04 15.93
N HIS A 119 -1.85 -7.40 17.11
CA HIS A 119 -2.72 -6.50 17.89
C HIS A 119 -2.01 -5.20 18.30
N GLN A 120 -0.69 -5.25 18.55
CA GLN A 120 0.11 -4.06 18.83
C GLN A 120 0.33 -3.20 17.57
N GLU A 121 0.61 -3.80 16.41
CA GLU A 121 0.69 -3.09 15.13
C GLU A 121 -0.66 -2.43 14.75
N ASP A 122 -1.77 -3.15 14.92
CA ASP A 122 -3.12 -2.64 14.66
C ASP A 122 -3.45 -1.48 15.61
N GLU A 123 -3.16 -1.60 16.91
CA GLU A 123 -3.29 -0.52 17.90
C GLU A 123 -2.45 0.72 17.60
N GLU A 124 -1.19 0.54 17.15
CA GLU A 124 -0.29 1.64 16.80
C GLU A 124 -0.72 2.34 15.50
N GLY A 125 -1.21 1.57 14.52
CA GLY A 125 -1.87 2.11 13.33
C GLY A 125 -3.09 2.97 13.68
N ASP A 126 -3.94 2.49 14.58
CA ASP A 126 -5.14 3.20 15.03
C ASP A 126 -4.80 4.52 15.76
N LYS A 127 -3.76 4.51 16.60
CA LYS A 127 -3.23 5.71 17.28
C LYS A 127 -2.65 6.71 16.28
N LEU A 128 -1.86 6.25 15.30
CA LEU A 128 -1.29 7.07 14.24
C LEU A 128 -2.38 7.71 13.35
N GLN A 129 -3.39 6.93 12.96
CA GLN A 129 -4.47 7.40 12.08
C GLN A 129 -5.33 8.47 12.77
N ARG A 130 -5.58 8.36 14.08
CA ARG A 130 -6.26 9.40 14.88
C ARG A 130 -5.45 10.70 14.93
N GLU A 131 -4.13 10.64 15.12
CA GLU A 131 -3.29 11.85 15.15
C GLU A 131 -3.15 12.48 13.74
N ILE A 132 -3.08 11.67 12.67
CA ILE A 132 -3.17 12.18 11.28
C ILE A 132 -4.51 12.90 11.06
N GLN A 133 -5.63 12.31 11.49
CA GLN A 133 -6.96 12.92 11.35
C GLN A 133 -7.07 14.24 12.13
N ARG A 134 -6.49 14.30 13.34
CA ARG A 134 -6.38 15.52 14.16
C ARG A 134 -5.57 16.61 13.46
N LEU A 135 -4.38 16.27 12.95
CA LEU A 135 -3.51 17.20 12.21
C LEU A 135 -4.18 17.71 10.93
N ALA A 136 -4.89 16.83 10.20
CA ALA A 136 -5.64 17.20 9.00
C ALA A 136 -6.84 18.11 9.30
N ALA A 137 -7.57 17.86 10.39
CA ALA A 137 -8.64 18.75 10.85
C ALA A 137 -8.10 20.14 11.24
N ASP A 138 -6.95 20.20 11.90
CA ASP A 138 -6.32 21.45 12.31
C ASP A 138 -5.72 22.23 11.12
N GLY A 139 -5.19 21.53 10.12
CA GLY A 139 -4.82 22.10 8.82
C GLY A 139 -6.03 22.66 8.07
N LYS A 140 -7.13 21.90 7.99
CA LYS A 140 -8.39 22.35 7.38
C LYS A 140 -8.96 23.59 8.08
N ARG A 141 -8.90 23.64 9.41
CA ARG A 141 -9.32 24.80 10.22
C ARG A 141 -8.54 26.06 9.83
N ARG A 142 -7.20 26.00 9.81
CA ARG A 142 -6.35 27.14 9.42
C ARG A 142 -6.58 27.60 7.97
N ARG A 143 -6.84 26.68 7.03
CA ARG A 143 -7.19 27.04 5.64
C ARG A 143 -8.53 27.78 5.56
N LEU A 144 -9.57 27.25 6.22
CA LEU A 144 -10.90 27.88 6.25
C LEU A 144 -10.87 29.26 6.93
N GLU A 145 -10.12 29.40 8.02
CA GLU A 145 -9.94 30.65 8.75
C GLU A 145 -9.25 31.72 7.90
N ARG A 146 -8.15 31.37 7.21
CA ARG A 146 -7.47 32.27 6.25
C ARG A 146 -8.37 32.64 5.06
N GLN A 147 -9.13 31.68 4.52
CA GLN A 147 -10.05 31.95 3.42
C GLN A 147 -11.18 32.90 3.85
N ALA A 148 -11.74 32.70 5.06
CA ALA A 148 -12.74 33.58 5.64
C ALA A 148 -12.20 34.99 5.96
N GLN A 149 -10.93 35.10 6.37
CA GLN A 149 -10.26 36.39 6.54
C GLN A 149 -10.14 37.13 5.20
N LEU A 150 -9.59 36.48 4.16
CA LEU A 150 -9.47 37.08 2.82
C LEU A 150 -10.83 37.49 2.24
N ASN A 151 -11.88 36.69 2.48
CA ASN A 151 -13.23 37.02 2.03
C ASN A 151 -13.83 38.22 2.80
N ARG A 152 -13.47 38.39 4.08
CA ARG A 152 -13.84 39.57 4.87
C ARG A 152 -13.09 40.80 4.41
N GLU A 153 -11.78 40.70 4.20
CA GLU A 153 -10.95 41.80 3.69
C GLU A 153 -11.46 42.28 2.32
N ARG A 154 -11.87 41.36 1.43
CA ARG A 154 -12.58 41.67 0.18
C ARG A 154 -13.91 42.41 0.40
N LEU A 155 -14.77 41.94 1.32
CA LEU A 155 -16.06 42.58 1.60
C LEU A 155 -15.89 43.97 2.24
N GLU A 156 -14.89 44.15 3.11
CA GLU A 156 -14.55 45.45 3.68
C GLU A 156 -13.94 46.40 2.63
N GLU A 157 -13.17 45.89 1.67
CA GLU A 157 -12.66 46.65 0.51
C GLU A 157 -13.80 47.05 -0.45
N GLU A 158 -14.72 46.13 -0.76
CA GLU A 158 -15.90 46.38 -1.59
C GLU A 158 -16.85 47.40 -0.94
N GLU A 159 -17.12 47.30 0.37
CA GLU A 159 -17.91 48.28 1.11
C GLU A 159 -17.20 49.65 1.19
N ARG A 160 -15.87 49.68 1.34
CA ARG A 160 -15.08 50.93 1.27
C ARG A 160 -15.19 51.58 -0.10
N LEU A 161 -15.02 50.82 -1.18
CA LEU A 161 -15.11 51.32 -2.55
C LEU A 161 -16.50 51.87 -2.85
N ASP A 162 -17.58 51.20 -2.44
CA ASP A 162 -18.93 51.74 -2.64
C ASP A 162 -19.24 52.95 -1.73
N ARG A 163 -18.63 53.05 -0.54
CA ARG A 163 -18.68 54.27 0.30
C ARG A 163 -17.89 55.43 -0.29
N GLU A 164 -16.71 55.20 -0.87
CA GLU A 164 -15.95 56.24 -1.59
C GLU A 164 -16.67 56.68 -2.85
N ARG A 165 -17.26 55.74 -3.59
CA ARG A 165 -18.05 55.97 -4.81
C ARG A 165 -19.36 56.73 -4.57
N ASN A 166 -19.99 56.55 -3.41
CA ASN A 166 -21.09 57.42 -2.94
C ASN A 166 -20.61 58.71 -2.25
N GLY A 167 -19.33 58.80 -1.88
CA GLY A 167 -18.78 59.85 -1.01
C GLY A 167 -18.06 60.99 -1.73
N TYR A 168 -17.46 60.74 -2.91
CA TYR A 168 -16.64 61.74 -3.62
C TYR A 168 -17.13 62.06 -5.03
N GLN A 169 -17.68 63.27 -5.19
CA GLN A 169 -17.59 63.99 -6.45
C GLN A 169 -16.18 64.60 -6.55
N SER A 170 -15.37 64.13 -7.50
CA SER A 170 -14.05 64.72 -7.82
C SER A 170 -13.86 64.85 -9.34
N PRO A 171 -13.04 65.81 -9.82
CA PRO A 171 -12.96 66.13 -11.25
C PRO A 171 -12.22 65.06 -12.07
N GLN A 172 -12.47 65.05 -13.39
CA GLN A 172 -11.79 64.18 -14.34
C GLN A 172 -10.29 64.48 -14.46
N THR A 173 -9.45 63.76 -13.73
CA THR A 173 -8.03 63.60 -14.10
C THR A 173 -7.94 62.63 -15.27
N GLN A 174 -7.82 63.15 -16.49
CA GLN A 174 -7.68 62.33 -17.69
C GLN A 174 -6.38 61.50 -17.62
N PRO A 175 -6.37 60.24 -18.11
CA PRO A 175 -5.12 59.56 -18.40
C PRO A 175 -4.37 60.35 -19.46
N THR A 176 -3.09 60.66 -19.22
CA THR A 176 -2.23 61.35 -20.19
C THR A 176 -1.96 60.44 -21.38
N GLN A 177 -2.82 60.51 -22.40
CA GLN A 177 -2.61 59.80 -23.65
C GLN A 177 -1.28 60.24 -24.26
N GLY A 178 -0.38 59.29 -24.49
CA GLY A 178 0.74 59.50 -25.41
C GLY A 178 0.19 59.95 -26.77
N ALA A 179 0.92 60.82 -27.47
CA ALA A 179 0.43 61.62 -28.61
C ALA A 179 -0.01 60.83 -29.88
N THR A 180 -0.15 59.51 -29.77
CA THR A 180 -0.63 58.59 -30.81
C THR A 180 -1.90 57.82 -30.42
N GLY A 181 -2.45 58.02 -29.22
CA GLY A 181 -3.73 57.42 -28.77
C GLY A 181 -3.69 55.92 -28.47
N VAL A 182 -2.51 55.28 -28.54
CA VAL A 182 -2.32 53.84 -28.30
C VAL A 182 -1.61 53.62 -26.95
N ALA A 183 -2.04 52.62 -26.19
CA ALA A 183 -1.49 52.33 -24.87
C ALA A 183 0.00 51.93 -24.92
N ASP A 184 0.76 52.34 -23.90
CA ASP A 184 2.22 52.17 -23.86
C ASP A 184 2.66 50.70 -23.94
N ILE A 185 1.84 49.77 -23.41
CA ILE A 185 2.07 48.33 -23.52
C ILE A 185 2.05 47.86 -24.98
N ASP A 186 1.09 48.33 -25.79
CA ASP A 186 0.95 48.00 -27.21
C ASP A 186 1.97 48.74 -28.09
N ARG A 187 2.59 49.79 -27.57
CA ARG A 187 3.73 50.48 -28.20
C ARG A 187 5.09 49.94 -27.73
N SER A 188 5.13 48.82 -27.00
CA SER A 188 6.35 48.31 -26.38
C SER A 188 6.74 46.87 -26.78
N ILE A 189 8.05 46.67 -26.93
CA ILE A 189 8.68 45.40 -27.26
C ILE A 189 9.53 44.90 -26.09
N LYS A 190 9.66 43.57 -25.99
CA LYS A 190 10.55 42.86 -25.08
C LYS A 190 11.71 42.28 -25.88
N VAL A 191 12.93 42.73 -25.58
CA VAL A 191 14.19 42.27 -26.20
C VAL A 191 14.88 41.32 -25.23
N VAL A 192 15.38 40.18 -25.71
CA VAL A 192 15.99 39.11 -24.92
C VAL A 192 17.36 38.75 -25.51
N TRP A 193 18.36 38.54 -24.66
CA TRP A 193 19.71 38.15 -25.08
C TRP A 193 20.50 37.42 -23.97
N PRO A 194 21.48 36.56 -24.33
CA PRO A 194 22.41 35.98 -23.35
C PRO A 194 23.40 37.06 -22.87
N LYS A 195 23.58 37.21 -21.55
CA LYS A 195 24.56 38.14 -20.96
C LYS A 195 25.94 37.47 -20.77
N GLU A 196 26.26 36.56 -21.67
CA GLU A 196 27.50 35.78 -21.73
C GLU A 196 28.07 35.95 -23.16
N GLY A 197 29.39 36.14 -23.29
CA GLY A 197 30.00 36.49 -24.58
C GLY A 197 29.61 37.89 -25.06
N ASP A 198 29.38 38.06 -26.36
CA ASP A 198 29.14 39.35 -27.02
C ASP A 198 27.95 40.15 -26.45
N GLY A 199 26.98 39.46 -25.84
CA GLY A 199 25.81 40.07 -25.19
C GLY A 199 26.07 40.65 -23.80
N ALA A 200 27.29 40.50 -23.25
CA ALA A 200 27.69 41.13 -21.99
C ALA A 200 27.85 42.66 -22.11
N ALA A 201 28.19 43.17 -23.30
CA ALA A 201 28.37 44.60 -23.59
C ALA A 201 27.11 45.23 -24.23
N ILE A 202 25.94 45.00 -23.62
CA ILE A 202 24.65 45.52 -24.07
C ILE A 202 23.96 46.26 -22.92
N ASP A 203 24.14 47.57 -22.91
CA ASP A 203 23.55 48.51 -21.96
C ASP A 203 22.37 49.29 -22.57
N LYS A 204 21.65 50.06 -21.73
CA LYS A 204 20.49 50.87 -22.15
C LYS A 204 20.80 51.76 -23.36
N GLU A 205 21.97 52.39 -23.40
CA GLU A 205 22.40 53.26 -24.50
C GLU A 205 22.58 52.48 -25.81
N ARG A 206 23.25 51.31 -25.76
CA ARG A 206 23.49 50.49 -26.95
C ARG A 206 22.17 49.94 -27.52
N LEU A 207 21.25 49.49 -26.67
CA LEU A 207 19.89 49.12 -27.09
C LEU A 207 19.16 50.30 -27.73
N THR A 208 19.25 51.50 -27.13
CA THR A 208 18.62 52.71 -27.68
C THR A 208 19.15 53.00 -29.09
N THR A 209 20.46 52.97 -29.31
CA THR A 209 21.09 53.15 -30.64
C THR A 209 20.61 52.10 -31.64
N ILE A 210 20.65 50.81 -31.29
CA ILE A 210 20.26 49.68 -32.15
C ILE A 210 18.78 49.79 -32.57
N PHE A 211 17.89 50.06 -31.62
CA PHE A 211 16.44 50.04 -31.84
C PHE A 211 15.85 51.36 -32.37
N THR A 212 16.60 52.47 -32.30
CA THR A 212 16.25 53.74 -32.98
C THR A 212 16.10 53.54 -34.50
N ALA A 213 16.81 52.56 -35.08
CA ALA A 213 16.73 52.20 -36.49
C ALA A 213 15.36 51.62 -36.95
N PHE A 214 14.35 51.53 -36.07
CA PHE A 214 12.96 51.20 -36.43
C PHE A 214 11.95 52.32 -36.11
N GLY A 215 12.35 53.34 -35.35
CA GLY A 215 11.46 54.42 -34.91
C GLY A 215 11.98 55.13 -33.66
N LYS A 216 11.32 56.23 -33.28
CA LYS A 216 11.65 56.97 -32.07
C LYS A 216 11.24 56.21 -30.80
N ILE A 217 12.19 56.08 -29.89
CA ILE A 217 12.01 55.42 -28.59
C ILE A 217 11.59 56.47 -27.54
N GLN A 218 10.57 56.15 -26.75
CA GLN A 218 10.09 56.94 -25.61
C GLN A 218 10.84 56.59 -24.32
N ASP A 219 11.07 55.30 -24.03
CA ASP A 219 11.96 54.84 -22.95
C ASP A 219 12.48 53.40 -23.18
N VAL A 220 13.55 53.03 -22.47
CA VAL A 220 14.12 51.69 -22.37
C VAL A 220 14.33 51.31 -20.91
N ALA A 221 13.68 50.24 -20.44
CA ALA A 221 13.82 49.71 -19.09
C ALA A 221 14.51 48.35 -19.08
N MET A 222 15.58 48.20 -18.28
CA MET A 222 16.28 46.92 -18.10
C MET A 222 15.55 46.08 -17.04
N LEU A 223 15.19 44.84 -17.38
CA LEU A 223 14.53 43.91 -16.46
C LEU A 223 15.54 43.03 -15.73
N LYS A 224 15.16 42.56 -14.53
CA LYS A 224 15.98 41.67 -13.70
C LYS A 224 16.37 40.39 -14.45
N GLU A 225 17.68 40.16 -14.55
CA GLU A 225 18.31 38.97 -15.17
C GLU A 225 17.80 37.66 -14.57
N LYS A 226 17.65 36.63 -15.41
CA LYS A 226 17.18 35.30 -15.01
C LYS A 226 17.98 34.22 -15.73
N LYS A 227 18.32 33.13 -15.03
CA LYS A 227 18.91 31.94 -15.65
C LYS A 227 17.84 31.15 -16.39
N LYS A 228 17.86 31.16 -17.72
CA LYS A 228 16.86 30.52 -18.60
C LYS A 228 17.57 29.49 -19.49
N ARG A 229 16.83 28.50 -20.02
CA ARG A 229 17.26 27.78 -21.22
C ARG A 229 16.95 28.65 -22.43
N LEU A 230 17.92 28.79 -23.33
CA LEU A 230 17.80 29.57 -24.56
C LEU A 230 17.85 28.60 -25.74
N GLY A 231 16.82 28.64 -26.59
CA GLY A 231 16.61 27.63 -27.63
C GLY A 231 16.59 26.19 -27.08
N GLU A 232 17.17 25.27 -27.85
CA GLU A 232 17.21 23.83 -27.58
C GLU A 232 18.37 23.39 -26.65
N SER A 233 19.11 24.35 -26.07
CA SER A 233 20.26 24.04 -25.22
C SER A 233 19.89 23.30 -23.92
N THR A 234 20.69 22.28 -23.59
CA THR A 234 20.56 21.53 -22.33
C THR A 234 20.99 22.35 -21.10
N SER A 235 21.85 23.36 -21.27
CA SER A 235 22.36 24.23 -20.21
C SER A 235 21.48 25.46 -19.95
N LYS A 236 21.56 26.06 -18.76
CA LYS A 236 20.91 27.33 -18.41
C LYS A 236 21.95 28.46 -18.45
N SER A 237 21.83 29.38 -19.40
CA SER A 237 22.64 30.60 -19.46
C SER A 237 21.99 31.75 -18.68
N LEU A 238 22.78 32.76 -18.33
CA LEU A 238 22.30 34.03 -17.79
C LEU A 238 21.67 34.85 -18.92
N VAL A 239 20.36 35.09 -18.83
CA VAL A 239 19.60 35.83 -19.85
C VAL A 239 19.19 37.18 -19.29
N ALA A 240 19.53 38.23 -20.02
CA ALA A 240 19.07 39.58 -19.79
C ALA A 240 17.83 39.88 -20.64
N THR A 241 17.08 40.91 -20.25
CA THR A 241 15.85 41.31 -20.93
C THR A 241 15.65 42.80 -20.76
N ALA A 242 15.18 43.47 -21.81
CA ALA A 242 14.80 44.88 -21.78
C ALA A 242 13.37 45.05 -22.33
N LEU A 243 12.70 46.09 -21.85
CA LEU A 243 11.48 46.64 -22.41
C LEU A 243 11.84 47.94 -23.16
N ILE A 244 11.42 48.08 -24.41
CA ILE A 244 11.61 49.30 -25.21
C ILE A 244 10.22 49.80 -25.60
N VAL A 245 9.88 51.04 -25.22
CA VAL A 245 8.62 51.71 -25.55
C VAL A 245 8.88 52.68 -26.70
N TYR A 246 8.12 52.60 -27.79
CA TYR A 246 8.21 53.50 -28.94
C TYR A 246 7.16 54.62 -28.86
N GLU A 247 7.45 55.81 -29.41
CA GLU A 247 6.45 56.89 -29.57
C GLU A 247 5.22 56.44 -30.41
N SER A 248 5.41 55.46 -31.30
CA SER A 248 4.39 54.92 -32.20
C SER A 248 4.43 53.40 -32.28
N VAL A 249 3.24 52.79 -32.30
CA VAL A 249 3.03 51.34 -32.53
C VAL A 249 3.68 50.83 -33.82
N VAL A 250 3.82 51.70 -34.83
CA VAL A 250 4.47 51.36 -36.11
C VAL A 250 5.96 51.05 -35.92
N GLY A 251 6.65 51.77 -35.01
CA GLY A 251 8.06 51.51 -34.70
C GLY A 251 8.25 50.21 -33.93
N ALA A 252 7.34 49.91 -33.01
CA ALA A 252 7.30 48.64 -32.29
C ALA A 252 7.03 47.45 -33.24
N HIS A 253 6.07 47.58 -34.16
CA HIS A 253 5.80 46.57 -35.18
C HIS A 253 7.02 46.35 -36.08
N ALA A 254 7.62 47.42 -36.64
CA ALA A 254 8.80 47.32 -37.49
C ALA A 254 9.97 46.63 -36.77
N ALA A 255 10.15 46.91 -35.47
CA ALA A 255 11.15 46.24 -34.64
C ALA A 255 10.87 44.75 -34.45
N VAL A 256 9.62 44.30 -34.34
CA VAL A 256 9.28 42.86 -34.27
C VAL A 256 9.38 42.19 -35.65
N SER A 257 8.85 42.83 -36.71
CA SER A 257 8.75 42.24 -38.06
C SER A 257 10.09 42.11 -38.78
N ASP A 258 10.99 43.08 -38.61
CA ASP A 258 12.25 43.15 -39.36
C ASP A 258 13.50 42.80 -38.53
N PHE A 259 13.37 42.51 -37.23
CA PHE A 259 14.48 42.05 -36.38
C PHE A 259 15.25 40.89 -37.00
N ASN A 260 14.56 39.83 -37.44
CA ASN A 260 15.21 38.65 -38.01
C ASN A 260 15.96 38.94 -39.32
N LYS A 261 15.52 39.95 -40.09
CA LYS A 261 16.22 40.40 -41.31
C LYS A 261 17.49 41.18 -40.92
N LYS A 262 17.36 42.16 -40.02
CA LYS A 262 18.52 42.94 -39.54
C LYS A 262 19.54 42.10 -38.79
N ARG A 263 19.12 41.06 -38.05
CA ARG A 263 20.02 40.09 -37.40
C ARG A 263 20.90 39.30 -38.38
N GLN A 264 20.47 39.17 -39.63
CA GLN A 264 21.27 38.53 -40.69
C GLN A 264 22.20 39.52 -41.39
N SER A 265 21.74 40.76 -41.66
CA SER A 265 22.54 41.76 -42.38
C SER A 265 23.51 42.55 -41.50
N GLU A 266 23.10 42.95 -40.30
CA GLU A 266 23.83 43.87 -39.42
C GLU A 266 24.54 43.13 -38.27
N PRO A 267 25.80 43.48 -37.94
CA PRO A 267 26.54 42.81 -36.87
C PRO A 267 25.98 43.12 -35.48
N ASP A 268 25.52 44.34 -35.21
CA ASP A 268 25.03 44.77 -33.89
C ASP A 268 23.75 44.04 -33.43
N PHE A 269 23.01 43.45 -34.35
CA PHE A 269 21.81 42.66 -34.03
C PHE A 269 22.12 41.19 -33.68
N LYS A 270 23.31 40.67 -34.02
CA LYS A 270 23.68 39.26 -33.81
C LYS A 270 23.71 38.83 -32.33
N PRO A 271 24.22 39.65 -31.38
CA PRO A 271 24.21 39.34 -29.95
C PRO A 271 22.82 39.22 -29.31
N LEU A 272 21.79 39.80 -29.94
CA LEU A 272 20.41 39.72 -29.47
C LEU A 272 19.81 38.37 -29.86
N ASP A 273 19.08 37.72 -28.96
CA ASP A 273 18.46 36.42 -29.24
C ASP A 273 17.10 36.56 -29.92
N SER A 274 16.20 37.33 -29.31
CA SER A 274 14.80 37.38 -29.71
C SER A 274 14.10 38.68 -29.29
N VAL A 275 13.09 39.08 -30.06
CA VAL A 275 12.28 40.29 -29.86
C VAL A 275 10.80 39.93 -30.01
N TYR A 276 9.98 40.36 -29.06
CA TYR A 276 8.55 40.06 -29.00
C TYR A 276 7.75 41.28 -28.56
N TRP A 277 6.43 41.29 -28.80
CA TRP A 277 5.52 42.25 -28.16
C TRP A 277 5.52 42.10 -26.64
N ALA A 278 5.48 43.20 -25.89
CA ALA A 278 5.55 43.16 -24.43
C ALA A 278 4.33 42.48 -23.77
N SER A 279 3.15 42.69 -24.36
CA SER A 279 1.86 42.03 -24.10
C SER A 279 1.85 40.54 -24.48
N ASN A 280 2.86 40.07 -25.22
CA ASN A 280 2.95 38.75 -25.85
C ASN A 280 1.86 38.45 -26.92
N LYS A 281 1.07 39.45 -27.32
CA LYS A 281 0.09 39.41 -28.43
C LYS A 281 0.35 40.62 -29.35
N GLU A 282 0.21 40.47 -30.66
CA GLU A 282 0.27 41.62 -31.56
C GLU A 282 -0.92 42.57 -31.33
N PRO A 283 -0.70 43.91 -31.24
CA PRO A 283 -1.77 44.88 -31.08
C PRO A 283 -2.86 44.76 -32.15
N GLU A 284 -4.12 44.74 -31.71
CA GLU A 284 -5.27 44.46 -32.57
C GLU A 284 -5.44 45.49 -33.71
N LEU A 285 -4.94 46.72 -33.49
CA LEU A 285 -4.88 47.82 -34.45
C LEU A 285 -4.08 47.55 -35.73
N LEU A 286 -3.25 46.50 -35.76
CA LEU A 286 -2.43 46.12 -36.92
C LEU A 286 -3.07 45.02 -37.78
N GLN A 287 -4.13 44.37 -37.28
CA GLN A 287 -4.80 43.28 -37.97
C GLN A 287 -5.68 43.83 -39.10
N ARG A 288 -5.28 43.57 -40.36
CA ARG A 288 -6.07 43.97 -41.53
C ARG A 288 -7.44 43.29 -41.50
N PRO A 289 -8.54 43.99 -41.83
CA PRO A 289 -9.88 43.41 -41.81
C PRO A 289 -10.04 42.34 -42.89
N SER A 290 -10.03 41.07 -42.48
CA SER A 290 -10.52 39.95 -43.29
C SER A 290 -12.04 39.95 -43.29
N THR A 291 -12.65 39.97 -44.47
CA THR A 291 -14.10 40.01 -44.64
C THR A 291 -14.78 38.76 -44.08
N PRO A 292 -15.85 38.88 -43.26
CA PRO A 292 -16.57 37.73 -42.74
C PRO A 292 -17.56 37.17 -43.77
N THR A 293 -17.50 35.86 -44.01
CA THR A 293 -18.55 35.11 -44.71
C THR A 293 -19.00 33.95 -43.82
N SER A 294 -20.25 34.01 -43.36
CA SER A 294 -20.92 32.91 -42.67
C SER A 294 -21.56 31.95 -43.68
N THR A 295 -21.81 30.71 -43.25
CA THR A 295 -23.09 29.99 -43.39
C THR A 295 -23.01 28.71 -42.56
N SER A 296 -24.15 28.28 -42.00
CA SER A 296 -24.27 27.13 -41.10
C SER A 296 -24.84 25.87 -41.81
N PRO A 297 -25.70 25.02 -41.21
CA PRO A 297 -25.30 23.67 -40.87
C PRO A 297 -26.04 22.55 -41.66
N SER A 298 -25.48 21.34 -41.67
CA SER A 298 -26.19 20.10 -42.03
C SER A 298 -25.76 18.92 -41.17
N THR A 299 -26.73 18.08 -40.81
CA THR A 299 -26.54 16.77 -40.14
C THR A 299 -26.80 15.66 -41.15
N GLU A 300 -25.96 14.63 -41.25
CA GLU A 300 -26.39 13.32 -41.76
C GLU A 300 -25.40 12.16 -41.50
N MET A 301 -25.94 10.95 -41.48
CA MET A 301 -25.30 9.61 -41.48
C MET A 301 -26.34 8.61 -42.05
N PRO A 302 -26.06 7.32 -42.39
CA PRO A 302 -24.79 6.57 -42.32
C PRO A 302 -24.47 5.67 -43.56
N LYS A 303 -23.32 4.94 -43.50
CA LYS A 303 -23.07 3.52 -43.95
C LYS A 303 -21.98 3.21 -45.02
N SER A 304 -21.15 2.23 -44.64
CA SER A 304 -20.61 1.06 -45.40
C SER A 304 -19.46 1.16 -46.43
N ALA A 305 -18.44 0.30 -46.19
CA ALA A 305 -17.48 -0.34 -47.11
C ALA A 305 -16.47 0.54 -47.90
N SER A 306 -15.25 0.10 -48.25
CA SER A 306 -14.43 -1.06 -47.81
C SER A 306 -12.93 -0.82 -48.15
N ARG A 307 -12.00 -1.62 -47.57
CA ARG A 307 -10.53 -1.51 -47.76
C ARG A 307 -10.07 -2.03 -49.13
N PRO A 308 -8.78 -1.81 -49.52
CA PRO A 308 -7.81 -2.91 -49.36
C PRO A 308 -6.42 -2.47 -48.81
N MET A 309 -5.54 -3.45 -48.56
CA MET A 309 -4.09 -3.30 -48.32
C MET A 309 -3.32 -4.43 -49.04
N HIS A 310 -1.99 -4.35 -49.13
CA HIS A 310 -1.07 -5.44 -49.48
C HIS A 310 0.00 -5.59 -48.36
N GLU A 311 0.52 -6.74 -47.90
CA GLU A 311 0.84 -8.06 -48.52
C GLU A 311 2.23 -8.12 -49.19
N ILE A 312 3.10 -9.14 -49.01
CA ILE A 312 3.38 -10.08 -47.88
C ILE A 312 4.95 -10.22 -47.82
N PRO A 313 5.69 -11.34 -47.56
CA PRO A 313 5.47 -12.66 -46.90
C PRO A 313 6.33 -12.82 -45.60
N GLY A 314 6.39 -13.96 -44.88
CA GLY A 314 5.66 -15.23 -44.98
C GLY A 314 6.03 -16.22 -43.85
N LEU A 315 5.20 -17.25 -43.66
CA LEU A 315 5.31 -18.29 -42.61
C LEU A 315 4.86 -19.64 -43.22
N ASN A 316 5.39 -20.77 -42.73
CA ASN A 316 4.88 -22.11 -43.07
C ASN A 316 5.02 -23.11 -41.90
N SER A 317 4.13 -24.10 -41.85
CA SER A 317 4.11 -25.24 -40.91
C SER A 317 3.22 -26.36 -41.48
N PRO A 318 3.47 -27.65 -41.16
CA PRO A 318 2.33 -28.51 -40.79
C PRO A 318 2.59 -29.66 -39.76
N ILE A 319 1.60 -29.84 -38.88
CA ILE A 319 0.94 -31.07 -38.36
C ILE A 319 1.15 -32.35 -39.24
N THR A 320 1.36 -33.63 -38.80
CA THR A 320 1.19 -34.45 -37.55
C THR A 320 2.17 -35.69 -37.61
N PRO A 321 2.06 -36.88 -36.92
CA PRO A 321 1.28 -37.38 -35.75
C PRO A 321 2.06 -38.22 -34.67
N LEU A 322 1.30 -38.75 -33.71
CA LEU A 322 1.56 -39.70 -32.62
C LEU A 322 2.37 -41.01 -32.94
N LYS A 323 3.38 -41.35 -32.11
CA LYS A 323 3.61 -42.72 -31.58
C LYS A 323 4.46 -42.74 -30.28
N GLU A 324 4.73 -43.93 -29.74
CA GLU A 324 5.01 -44.29 -28.34
C GLU A 324 6.48 -44.18 -27.85
N ALA A 325 6.60 -44.28 -26.51
CA ALA A 325 7.69 -44.92 -25.74
C ALA A 325 8.99 -44.17 -25.39
N GLY A 326 9.26 -44.09 -24.07
CA GLY A 326 10.61 -44.22 -23.51
C GLY A 326 11.21 -43.01 -22.77
N GLY A 327 11.47 -43.17 -21.46
CA GLY A 327 12.50 -42.39 -20.73
C GLY A 327 12.00 -41.52 -19.58
N LEU A 328 12.03 -42.06 -18.34
CA LEU A 328 11.78 -41.28 -17.13
C LEU A 328 12.85 -40.17 -16.96
N ARG A 329 12.43 -38.95 -16.59
CA ARG A 329 13.34 -37.89 -16.15
C ARG A 329 12.94 -37.36 -14.77
N LYS A 330 13.91 -37.39 -13.86
CA LYS A 330 13.82 -37.12 -12.41
C LYS A 330 12.96 -35.91 -12.04
N VAL A 331 12.14 -36.07 -10.98
CA VAL A 331 11.75 -34.97 -10.09
C VAL A 331 12.95 -34.52 -9.23
N PRO A 332 13.01 -33.25 -8.77
CA PRO A 332 14.04 -32.81 -7.83
C PRO A 332 13.81 -33.43 -6.44
N SER A 333 14.85 -34.00 -5.84
CA SER A 333 14.78 -34.66 -4.53
C SER A 333 14.88 -33.66 -3.37
N PHE A 334 13.83 -33.57 -2.56
CA PHE A 334 13.85 -32.78 -1.32
C PHE A 334 14.36 -33.62 -0.13
N ALA A 335 15.30 -33.04 0.62
CA ALA A 335 15.76 -33.39 1.98
C ALA A 335 15.96 -34.86 2.39
N SER A 336 17.22 -35.19 2.69
CA SER A 336 17.58 -35.93 3.91
C SER A 336 18.98 -35.50 4.36
N PHE A 337 19.05 -34.88 5.53
CA PHE A 337 20.24 -34.22 6.09
C PHE A 337 20.97 -35.14 7.09
N SER A 338 22.31 -35.05 7.12
CA SER A 338 23.17 -35.86 7.97
C SER A 338 23.26 -35.34 9.41
N SER A 339 23.63 -36.22 10.36
CA SER A 339 23.44 -35.97 11.79
C SER A 339 24.55 -35.15 12.48
N ALA A 340 24.12 -34.41 13.51
CA ALA A 340 24.86 -33.96 14.70
C ALA A 340 26.05 -32.96 14.57
N LYS A 341 25.91 -31.82 15.28
CA LYS A 341 26.61 -31.58 16.56
C LYS A 341 26.03 -30.37 17.32
N ASN A 342 26.12 -30.39 18.65
CA ASN A 342 25.70 -29.30 19.52
C ASN A 342 26.77 -28.19 19.62
N SER A 343 26.33 -26.94 19.68
CA SER A 343 27.04 -25.81 20.30
C SER A 343 26.01 -24.71 20.64
N PRO A 344 26.18 -23.88 21.69
CA PRO A 344 25.14 -22.97 22.15
C PRO A 344 24.98 -21.75 21.23
N VAL A 345 23.72 -21.29 21.07
CA VAL A 345 23.36 -20.15 20.22
C VAL A 345 23.13 -18.90 21.08
N ALA A 346 23.90 -17.85 20.81
CA ALA A 346 23.63 -16.51 21.30
C ALA A 346 22.40 -15.91 20.58
N PRO A 347 21.62 -14.99 21.20
CA PRO A 347 20.38 -14.49 20.63
C PRO A 347 20.62 -13.79 19.29
N SER A 348 20.12 -14.37 18.20
CA SER A 348 20.21 -13.80 16.86
C SER A 348 19.21 -12.66 16.69
N VAL A 349 19.70 -11.52 16.23
CA VAL A 349 18.83 -10.42 15.79
C VAL A 349 18.11 -10.88 14.52
N SER A 350 16.78 -10.98 14.58
CA SER A 350 15.98 -11.54 13.49
C SER A 350 16.02 -10.63 12.26
N SER A 351 16.77 -11.01 11.23
CA SER A 351 16.63 -10.43 9.90
C SER A 351 15.22 -10.75 9.35
N PRO A 352 14.50 -9.76 8.78
CA PRO A 352 13.16 -10.00 8.25
C PRO A 352 13.20 -11.00 7.09
N SER A 353 12.18 -11.86 7.04
CA SER A 353 11.98 -12.83 5.97
C SER A 353 11.81 -12.15 4.61
N LEU A 354 12.05 -12.88 3.52
CA LEU A 354 11.91 -12.37 2.16
C LEU A 354 10.46 -11.89 1.87
N GLU A 355 9.48 -12.51 2.52
CA GLU A 355 8.06 -12.16 2.46
C GLU A 355 7.77 -10.84 3.20
N GLU A 356 8.23 -10.69 4.44
CA GLU A 356 8.15 -9.41 5.18
C GLU A 356 8.87 -8.28 4.43
N LEU A 357 10.06 -8.54 3.87
CA LEU A 357 10.80 -7.58 3.05
C LEU A 357 10.05 -7.16 1.77
N THR A 358 9.24 -8.05 1.22
CA THR A 358 8.39 -7.77 0.05
C THR A 358 7.14 -6.99 0.46
N MET A 359 6.51 -7.33 1.59
CA MET A 359 5.39 -6.59 2.17
C MET A 359 5.78 -5.17 2.61
N ILE A 360 6.98 -4.99 3.16
CA ILE A 360 7.54 -3.67 3.51
C ILE A 360 7.78 -2.83 2.24
N ARG A 361 8.22 -3.43 1.14
CA ARG A 361 8.36 -2.73 -0.16
C ARG A 361 6.99 -2.33 -0.72
N LEU A 362 5.99 -3.20 -0.64
CA LEU A 362 4.60 -2.91 -1.04
C LEU A 362 3.99 -1.77 -0.22
N LYS A 363 3.98 -1.86 1.13
CA LYS A 363 3.49 -0.80 2.02
C LYS A 363 4.17 0.55 1.77
N ASN A 364 5.49 0.56 1.52
CA ASN A 364 6.21 1.80 1.21
C ASN A 364 5.92 2.36 -0.19
N ALA A 365 5.66 1.52 -1.19
CA ALA A 365 5.25 1.96 -2.53
C ALA A 365 3.83 2.54 -2.52
N GLU A 366 2.91 1.89 -1.79
CA GLU A 366 1.54 2.36 -1.60
C GLU A 366 1.51 3.70 -0.83
N LYS A 367 2.27 3.82 0.27
CA LYS A 367 2.42 5.09 0.99
C LYS A 367 2.87 6.23 0.07
N ARG A 368 3.92 6.01 -0.74
CA ARG A 368 4.41 7.02 -1.69
C ARG A 368 3.38 7.40 -2.74
N ARG A 369 2.59 6.44 -3.23
CA ARG A 369 1.52 6.71 -4.21
C ARG A 369 0.42 7.58 -3.61
N ILE A 370 0.04 7.34 -2.36
CA ILE A 370 -0.93 8.18 -1.63
C ILE A 370 -0.36 9.58 -1.37
N GLU A 371 0.91 9.66 -0.97
CA GLU A 371 1.64 10.91 -0.76
C GLU A 371 1.76 11.76 -2.05
N GLU A 372 2.02 11.13 -3.20
CA GLU A 372 1.98 11.79 -4.52
C GLU A 372 0.56 12.20 -4.95
N GLN A 373 -0.48 11.41 -4.64
CA GLN A 373 -1.87 11.80 -4.92
C GLN A 373 -2.30 13.01 -4.09
N ILE A 374 -2.00 13.03 -2.79
CA ILE A 374 -2.27 14.18 -1.91
C ILE A 374 -1.52 15.40 -2.42
N ARG A 375 -0.21 15.28 -2.67
CA ARG A 375 0.60 16.39 -3.17
C ARG A 375 0.16 16.92 -4.54
N LYS A 376 -0.39 16.06 -5.39
CA LYS A 376 -0.95 16.46 -6.68
C LYS A 376 -2.29 17.19 -6.52
N GLN A 377 -3.15 16.75 -5.60
CA GLN A 377 -4.37 17.48 -5.24
C GLN A 377 -4.05 18.83 -4.59
N GLU A 378 -3.08 18.90 -3.67
CA GLU A 378 -2.65 20.16 -3.06
C GLU A 378 -2.05 21.15 -4.08
N ALA A 379 -1.49 20.67 -5.20
CA ALA A 379 -1.05 21.52 -6.32
C ALA A 379 -2.19 21.90 -7.28
N GLU A 380 -3.18 21.02 -7.48
CA GLU A 380 -4.38 21.30 -8.29
C GLU A 380 -5.41 22.18 -7.54
N ASP A 381 -5.24 22.36 -6.22
CA ASP A 381 -5.95 23.32 -5.37
C ASP A 381 -5.19 24.67 -5.17
N GLU A 382 -3.98 24.84 -5.75
CA GLU A 382 -3.14 26.06 -5.62
C GLU A 382 -3.05 26.93 -6.90
N ASP A 383 -3.48 26.43 -8.07
CA ASP A 383 -3.53 27.15 -9.38
C ASP A 383 -4.94 27.70 -9.73
#